data_AF-A0A8H4N808-F1
#
_entry.id   AF-A0A8H4N808-F1
#
_cell.length_a   1.000
_cell.length_b   1.000
_cell.length_c   1.000
_cell.angle_alpha   90.00
_cell.angle_beta   90.00
_cell.angle_gamma   90.00
#
_symmetry.space_group_name_H-M   'P 1'
#
loop_
_entity.id
_entity.type
_entity.pdbx_description
1 polymer ?
#
loop_
_entity_poly.entity_id
_entity_poly.type
_entity_poly.pdbx_seq_one_letter_code
_entity_poly.pdbx_strand_id
1 'polypeptide(L)'
;MSAPSVSIPAMSITPPLESFGSPKSTASDCDSASTFDEAASTAASSTAETETTPIDSESDRDTNPTTSLKRKRRPSSALTPPLSATDAYCCDEPTLSRALHVLSTEATALSRVTRLYETSPAARTALLAAIGIVERANAVGGKLVVCGVGKSGLVGRKTVATMKSLGLGASFLHAAEAVHGDLGDVRRGDAVLFISFSGKTAELLNVLPHLRADTPVLALTGHADAGACPLLSGRENAVLLPAPIHESEESSFGVSAPTTSTTVAMAVGDMLALTAAERIHDSEKGRVFKRNHPGGAIGARTVEEQVTVVKTKKVCLS
;
A
#
# COMPACT_ATOMS: atom_id res chain seq x y z
N MET A 1 33.79 -21.29 56.58
CA MET A 1 33.36 -19.90 56.91
C MET A 1 32.68 -19.35 55.66
N SER A 2 31.48 -19.79 55.31
CA SER A 2 30.14 -19.41 55.80
C SER A 2 29.84 -17.92 55.72
N ALA A 3 28.73 -17.62 55.02
CA ALA A 3 28.30 -16.38 54.37
C ALA A 3 27.97 -15.18 55.31
N PRO A 4 27.42 -14.10 54.75
CA PRO A 4 25.98 -13.99 54.97
C PRO A 4 25.15 -13.67 53.71
N SER A 5 24.02 -14.38 53.65
CA SER A 5 22.85 -14.21 52.81
C SER A 5 22.02 -12.99 53.25
N VAL A 6 21.61 -12.15 52.30
CA VAL A 6 20.57 -11.13 52.53
C VAL A 6 19.25 -11.65 52.00
N SER A 7 18.28 -11.75 52.91
CA SER A 7 16.89 -12.14 52.68
C SER A 7 16.03 -10.91 52.43
N ILE A 8 15.14 -10.99 51.44
CA ILE A 8 14.10 -9.98 51.18
C ILE A 8 12.75 -10.66 51.43
N PRO A 9 11.83 -10.06 52.22
CA PRO A 9 10.60 -10.72 52.62
C PRO A 9 9.51 -10.67 51.56
N ALA A 10 8.72 -11.74 51.51
CA ALA A 10 7.50 -11.87 50.73
C ALA A 10 6.38 -10.98 51.29
N MET A 11 5.71 -10.21 50.43
CA MET A 11 4.44 -9.58 50.73
C MET A 11 3.31 -10.44 50.14
N SER A 12 2.56 -11.11 51.00
CA SER A 12 1.21 -11.61 50.71
C SER A 12 0.21 -10.78 51.53
N ILE A 13 -0.65 -10.02 50.87
CA ILE A 13 -1.90 -9.55 51.46
C ILE A 13 -3.03 -9.78 50.45
N THR A 14 -4.04 -10.46 50.97
CA THR A 14 -5.28 -11.01 50.43
C THR A 14 -6.26 -9.99 49.85
N PRO A 15 -7.21 -10.43 49.00
CA PRO A 15 -8.26 -9.57 48.43
C PRO A 15 -9.43 -9.36 49.41
N PRO A 16 -10.25 -8.31 49.26
CA PRO A 16 -11.53 -8.24 49.96
C PRO A 16 -12.64 -8.98 49.20
N LEU A 17 -13.43 -9.69 49.99
CA LEU A 17 -14.64 -10.45 49.67
C LEU A 17 -15.84 -9.56 49.30
N GLU A 18 -16.77 -10.25 48.64
CA GLU A 18 -18.09 -9.86 48.13
C GLU A 18 -19.04 -9.18 49.13
N SER A 19 -19.97 -8.36 48.61
CA SER A 19 -21.32 -8.28 49.17
C SER A 19 -22.40 -8.03 48.11
N PHE A 20 -23.30 -9.01 48.05
CA PHE A 20 -24.66 -9.09 47.50
C PHE A 20 -25.48 -7.81 47.35
N GLY A 21 -26.35 -7.80 46.33
CA GLY A 21 -27.60 -7.02 46.35
C GLY A 21 -28.26 -6.78 45.00
N SER A 22 -28.99 -7.77 44.45
CA SER A 22 -30.07 -7.54 43.48
C SER A 22 -31.31 -6.98 44.18
N PRO A 23 -32.24 -6.35 43.45
CA PRO A 23 -33.57 -6.97 43.40
C PRO A 23 -34.18 -7.04 41.99
N LYS A 24 -35.03 -8.07 41.83
CA LYS A 24 -35.92 -8.37 40.72
C LYS A 24 -37.10 -7.39 40.64
N SER A 25 -37.58 -7.13 39.43
CA SER A 25 -39.00 -7.16 39.00
C SER A 25 -39.09 -6.55 37.59
N THR A 26 -39.88 -6.97 36.62
CA THR A 26 -40.87 -8.04 36.40
C THR A 26 -41.18 -7.98 34.91
N ALA A 27 -41.65 -9.11 34.37
CA ALA A 27 -42.07 -9.30 32.98
C ALA A 27 -43.13 -8.31 32.50
N SER A 28 -43.13 -8.06 31.19
CA SER A 28 -44.37 -8.07 30.40
C SER A 28 -44.04 -8.39 28.94
N ASP A 29 -44.57 -9.53 28.52
CA ASP A 29 -44.80 -9.95 27.14
C ASP A 29 -45.49 -8.86 26.32
N CYS A 30 -45.17 -8.78 25.03
CA CYS A 30 -46.13 -8.46 23.99
C CYS A 30 -45.60 -8.97 22.66
N ASP A 31 -46.20 -10.08 22.23
CA ASP A 31 -46.35 -10.49 20.84
C ASP A 31 -46.83 -9.33 19.97
N SER A 32 -46.24 -9.21 18.77
CA SER A 32 -47.04 -8.95 17.57
C SER A 32 -46.25 -9.32 16.33
N ALA A 33 -46.63 -10.45 15.75
CA ALA A 33 -46.46 -10.74 14.34
C ALA A 33 -47.11 -9.63 13.50
N SER A 34 -46.42 -9.20 12.44
CA SER A 34 -47.08 -8.74 11.22
C SER A 34 -46.19 -9.10 10.04
N THR A 35 -46.48 -10.27 9.50
CA THR A 35 -46.38 -10.62 8.09
C THR A 35 -46.77 -9.44 7.20
N PHE A 36 -45.89 -9.09 6.27
CA PHE A 36 -46.31 -8.55 4.97
C PHE A 36 -45.77 -9.49 3.90
N ASP A 37 -46.70 -10.27 3.38
CA ASP A 37 -46.63 -11.03 2.14
C ASP A 37 -47.05 -10.10 0.98
N GLU A 38 -46.88 -10.59 -0.26
CA GLU A 38 -47.16 -9.98 -1.57
C GLU A 38 -46.08 -9.03 -2.14
N ALA A 39 -45.55 -9.23 -3.36
CA ALA A 39 -45.93 -10.14 -4.43
C ALA A 39 -44.73 -10.48 -5.33
N ALA A 40 -44.68 -11.75 -5.70
CA ALA A 40 -43.94 -12.25 -6.85
C ALA A 40 -44.57 -11.73 -8.15
N SER A 41 -43.74 -11.38 -9.14
CA SER A 41 -44.13 -11.34 -10.54
C SER A 41 -43.10 -12.12 -11.35
N THR A 42 -43.51 -13.32 -11.75
CA THR A 42 -42.86 -14.17 -12.75
C THR A 42 -43.61 -14.02 -14.07
N ALA A 43 -42.89 -13.72 -15.15
CA ALA A 43 -43.26 -14.07 -16.54
C ALA A 43 -41.97 -13.95 -17.38
N ALA A 44 -41.36 -15.07 -17.79
CA ALA A 44 -41.56 -15.72 -19.11
C ALA A 44 -41.09 -14.80 -20.26
N SER A 45 -39.90 -15.03 -20.81
CA SER A 45 -39.62 -15.95 -21.94
C SER A 45 -40.27 -15.51 -23.24
N SER A 46 -39.46 -15.02 -24.18
CA SER A 46 -39.70 -15.24 -25.61
C SER A 46 -38.37 -15.31 -26.37
N THR A 47 -38.09 -16.52 -26.83
CA THR A 47 -37.13 -16.92 -27.85
C THR A 47 -37.57 -16.47 -29.24
N ALA A 48 -36.60 -16.05 -30.06
CA ALA A 48 -36.53 -16.18 -31.53
C ALA A 48 -35.09 -15.76 -31.90
N GLU A 49 -34.16 -16.67 -32.23
CA GLU A 49 -33.97 -17.34 -33.53
C GLU A 49 -34.35 -16.47 -34.75
N THR A 50 -33.67 -16.41 -35.88
CA THR A 50 -32.35 -16.78 -36.43
C THR A 50 -32.47 -16.26 -37.87
N GLU A 51 -31.58 -15.43 -38.39
CA GLU A 51 -31.46 -15.33 -39.85
C GLU A 51 -30.04 -14.94 -40.28
N THR A 52 -29.27 -15.99 -40.54
CA THR A 52 -28.06 -15.98 -41.37
C THR A 52 -28.44 -16.45 -42.76
N THR A 53 -27.91 -15.81 -43.82
CA THR A 53 -27.38 -16.44 -45.04
C THR A 53 -26.81 -15.38 -46.01
N PRO A 54 -25.94 -15.75 -46.98
CA PRO A 54 -24.58 -15.16 -47.06
C PRO A 54 -24.15 -14.74 -48.50
N ILE A 55 -22.82 -14.56 -48.69
CA ILE A 55 -22.00 -14.62 -49.93
C ILE A 55 -22.13 -13.36 -50.83
N ASP A 56 -21.08 -12.60 -51.14
CA ASP A 56 -20.02 -12.94 -52.10
C ASP A 56 -18.65 -12.28 -51.83
N SER A 57 -17.63 -13.08 -52.11
CA SER A 57 -16.23 -12.73 -52.28
C SER A 57 -15.96 -12.28 -53.70
N GLU A 58 -15.24 -11.18 -53.90
CA GLU A 58 -14.41 -11.02 -55.09
C GLU A 58 -13.14 -10.21 -54.79
N SER A 59 -12.04 -10.80 -55.22
CA SER A 59 -10.68 -10.29 -55.23
C SER A 59 -10.52 -9.20 -56.27
N ASP A 60 -9.69 -8.19 -55.99
CA ASP A 60 -8.65 -7.88 -56.96
C ASP A 60 -7.43 -7.19 -56.34
N ARG A 61 -6.28 -7.61 -56.87
CA ARG A 61 -4.94 -7.13 -56.53
C ARG A 61 -4.71 -5.82 -57.26
N ASP A 62 -4.12 -4.84 -56.59
CA ASP A 62 -3.23 -3.93 -57.30
C ASP A 62 -2.05 -3.49 -56.43
N THR A 63 -0.87 -3.75 -57.00
CA THR A 63 0.47 -3.45 -56.51
C THR A 63 0.86 -2.03 -56.92
N ASN A 64 1.32 -1.19 -55.99
CA ASN A 64 2.59 -0.48 -56.18
C ASN A 64 3.12 0.18 -54.89
N PRO A 65 4.46 0.29 -54.73
CA PRO A 65 5.11 0.70 -53.49
C PRO A 65 5.44 2.21 -53.50
N THR A 66 5.34 2.85 -52.35
CA THR A 66 5.82 4.23 -52.16
C THR A 66 6.48 4.42 -50.80
N THR A 67 7.80 4.28 -50.84
CA THR A 67 8.78 5.22 -50.25
C THR A 67 8.61 5.63 -48.78
N SER A 68 9.28 4.86 -47.90
CA SER A 68 9.61 5.24 -46.53
C SER A 68 10.47 6.51 -46.48
N LEU A 69 9.84 7.68 -46.32
CA LEU A 69 10.52 8.94 -46.03
C LEU A 69 11.00 8.93 -44.56
N LYS A 70 12.33 8.81 -44.38
CA LYS A 70 13.03 9.02 -43.11
C LYS A 70 12.74 10.43 -42.58
N ARG A 71 11.88 10.54 -41.56
CA ARG A 71 11.60 11.82 -40.89
C ARG A 71 12.78 12.22 -40.00
N LYS A 72 13.60 13.14 -40.50
CA LYS A 72 14.75 13.76 -39.81
C LYS A 72 14.26 14.46 -38.54
N ARG A 73 14.63 13.97 -37.35
CA ARG A 73 14.32 14.61 -36.05
C ARG A 73 14.96 15.99 -36.00
N ARG A 74 14.15 17.05 -35.90
CA ARG A 74 14.59 18.40 -35.58
C ARG A 74 14.92 18.47 -34.07
N PRO A 75 15.96 19.19 -33.66
CA PRO A 75 16.27 19.39 -32.24
C PRO A 75 15.12 20.16 -31.58
N SER A 76 14.68 19.70 -30.41
CA SER A 76 13.63 20.32 -29.62
C SER A 76 14.08 21.72 -29.19
N SER A 77 13.47 22.76 -29.77
CA SER A 77 13.54 24.11 -29.25
C SER A 77 12.90 24.15 -27.86
N ALA A 78 13.57 24.82 -26.92
CA ALA A 78 13.09 25.04 -25.57
C ALA A 78 11.68 25.65 -25.57
N LEU A 79 10.77 25.01 -24.84
CA LEU A 79 9.38 25.43 -24.64
C LEU A 79 9.32 26.49 -23.55
N THR A 80 9.24 27.77 -23.93
CA THR A 80 8.40 28.75 -23.21
C THR A 80 8.09 29.93 -24.14
N PRO A 81 6.83 30.12 -24.60
CA PRO A 81 6.43 31.41 -25.15
C PRO A 81 6.25 32.43 -24.00
N PRO A 82 6.49 33.74 -24.23
CA PRO A 82 6.29 34.76 -23.21
C PRO A 82 4.79 34.90 -22.90
N LEU A 83 4.45 35.13 -21.63
CA LEU A 83 3.08 35.38 -21.18
C LEU A 83 2.52 36.61 -21.92
N SER A 84 1.60 36.38 -22.84
CA SER A 84 0.78 37.42 -23.44
C SER A 84 -0.35 37.78 -22.48
N ALA A 85 -0.49 39.06 -22.15
CA ALA A 85 -1.40 39.58 -21.13
C ALA A 85 -2.90 39.63 -21.55
N THR A 86 -3.34 38.73 -22.43
CA THR A 86 -4.73 38.67 -22.88
C THR A 86 -5.13 37.24 -23.22
N ASP A 87 -5.06 36.34 -22.24
CA ASP A 87 -5.92 35.16 -22.26
C ASP A 87 -7.07 35.44 -21.30
N ALA A 88 -8.24 35.67 -21.89
CA ALA A 88 -9.50 35.80 -21.16
C ALA A 88 -9.86 34.45 -20.51
N TYR A 89 -9.27 34.15 -19.36
CA TYR A 89 -9.73 33.08 -18.48
C TYR A 89 -10.96 33.56 -17.72
N CYS A 90 -12.12 33.58 -18.37
CA CYS A 90 -13.38 33.80 -17.68
C CYS A 90 -14.33 32.67 -18.04
N CYS A 91 -14.22 31.59 -17.24
CA CYS A 91 -15.22 30.60 -16.82
C CYS A 91 -14.44 29.52 -16.04
N ASP A 92 -14.82 29.30 -14.76
CA ASP A 92 -14.29 28.29 -13.81
C ASP A 92 -13.07 28.59 -12.91
N GLU A 93 -12.95 29.82 -12.39
CA GLU A 93 -12.06 30.12 -11.24
C GLU A 93 -12.28 29.18 -10.02
N PRO A 94 -13.52 28.91 -9.54
CA PRO A 94 -13.72 28.06 -8.37
C PRO A 94 -13.39 26.59 -8.62
N THR A 95 -13.67 26.04 -9.81
CA THR A 95 -13.34 24.66 -10.17
C THR A 95 -11.84 24.48 -10.31
N LEU A 96 -11.15 25.42 -10.96
CA LEU A 96 -9.69 25.41 -11.09
C LEU A 96 -9.02 25.56 -9.72
N SER A 97 -9.49 26.51 -8.90
CA SER A 97 -9.03 26.71 -7.53
C SER A 97 -9.18 25.42 -6.71
N ARG A 98 -10.32 24.75 -6.84
CA ARG A 98 -10.56 23.45 -6.19
C ARG A 98 -9.62 22.34 -6.68
N ALA A 99 -9.37 22.25 -7.98
CA ALA A 99 -8.44 21.26 -8.54
C ALA A 99 -7.01 21.48 -8.04
N LEU A 100 -6.55 22.74 -8.01
CA LEU A 100 -5.25 23.10 -7.46
C LEU A 100 -5.16 22.86 -5.95
N HIS A 101 -6.26 23.08 -5.21
CA HIS A 101 -6.35 22.79 -3.79
C HIS A 101 -6.11 21.31 -3.48
N VAL A 102 -6.70 20.39 -4.27
CA VAL A 102 -6.46 18.94 -4.12
C VAL A 102 -4.97 18.61 -4.25
N LEU A 103 -4.32 19.08 -5.33
CA LEU A 103 -2.90 18.82 -5.57
C LEU A 103 -2.00 19.43 -4.49
N SER A 104 -2.31 20.66 -4.05
CA SER A 104 -1.58 21.35 -2.99
C SER A 104 -1.70 20.63 -1.64
N THR A 105 -2.89 20.13 -1.31
CA THR A 105 -3.16 19.38 -0.08
C THR A 105 -2.36 18.08 -0.05
N GLU A 106 -2.35 17.32 -1.16
CA GLU A 106 -1.57 16.08 -1.25
C GLU A 106 -0.06 16.33 -1.17
N ALA A 107 0.44 17.34 -1.88
CA ALA A 107 1.85 17.72 -1.83
C ALA A 107 2.27 18.16 -0.41
N THR A 108 1.40 18.90 0.29
CA THR A 108 1.63 19.32 1.67
C THR A 108 1.67 18.12 2.61
N ALA A 109 0.74 17.17 2.47
CA ALA A 109 0.72 15.95 3.27
C ALA A 109 2.01 15.14 3.11
N LEU A 110 2.48 14.93 1.88
CA LEU A 110 3.76 14.26 1.62
C LEU A 110 4.93 15.01 2.25
N SER A 111 4.99 16.33 2.13
CA SER A 111 6.04 17.15 2.74
C SER A 111 6.08 17.00 4.27
N ARG A 112 4.91 16.90 4.90
CA ARG A 112 4.79 16.70 6.36
C ARG A 112 5.25 15.31 6.79
N VAL A 113 4.93 14.28 6.00
CA VAL A 113 5.35 12.90 6.25
C VAL A 113 6.86 12.75 6.05
N THR A 114 7.44 13.37 5.02
CA THR A 114 8.91 13.45 4.87
C THR A 114 9.55 14.04 6.12
N ARG A 115 9.05 15.18 6.58
CA ARG A 115 9.55 15.82 7.81
C ARG A 115 9.39 14.93 9.04
N LEU A 116 8.31 14.16 9.14
CA LEU A 116 8.10 13.20 10.23
C LEU A 116 9.23 12.17 10.27
N TYR A 117 9.54 11.51 9.15
CA TYR A 117 10.64 10.54 9.07
C TYR A 117 12.01 11.20 9.24
N GLU A 118 12.20 12.45 8.83
CA GLU A 118 13.45 13.20 9.03
C GLU A 118 13.69 13.67 10.47
N THR A 119 12.63 13.95 11.23
CA THR A 119 12.77 14.57 12.56
C THR A 119 12.48 13.62 13.72
N SER A 120 11.48 12.74 13.59
CA SER A 120 11.07 11.81 14.65
C SER A 120 12.01 10.59 14.75
N PRO A 121 12.73 10.40 15.86
CA PRO A 121 13.54 9.21 16.07
C PRO A 121 12.70 7.93 16.09
N ALA A 122 11.47 7.98 16.62
CA ALA A 122 10.57 6.84 16.67
C ALA A 122 10.19 6.37 15.25
N ALA A 123 9.83 7.31 14.35
CA ALA A 123 9.49 6.99 12.97
C ALA A 123 10.68 6.41 12.20
N ARG A 124 11.91 6.93 12.41
CA ARG A 124 13.13 6.36 11.82
C ARG A 124 13.41 4.96 12.29
N THR A 125 13.37 4.73 13.60
CA THR A 125 13.61 3.41 14.18
C THR A 125 12.59 2.41 13.66
N ALA A 126 11.32 2.81 13.57
CA ALA A 126 10.28 1.96 13.03
C ALA A 126 10.48 1.65 11.53
N LEU A 127 10.88 2.62 10.71
CA LEU A 127 11.23 2.38 9.31
C LEU A 127 12.39 1.38 9.17
N LEU A 128 13.47 1.56 9.93
CA LEU A 128 14.63 0.66 9.90
C LEU A 128 14.26 -0.75 10.38
N ALA A 129 13.40 -0.86 11.41
CA ALA A 129 12.87 -2.13 11.87
C ALA A 129 12.00 -2.82 10.81
N ALA A 130 11.13 -2.07 10.13
CA ALA A 130 10.29 -2.58 9.05
C ALA A 130 11.13 -3.08 7.86
N ILE A 131 12.13 -2.31 7.45
CA ILE A 131 13.10 -2.73 6.42
C ILE A 131 13.78 -4.05 6.82
N GLY A 132 14.27 -4.14 8.07
CA GLY A 132 14.90 -5.35 8.58
C GLY A 132 13.96 -6.56 8.67
N ILE A 133 12.67 -6.34 8.92
CA ILE A 133 11.64 -7.40 8.89
C ILE A 133 11.48 -7.93 7.45
N VAL A 134 11.36 -7.05 6.47
CA VAL A 134 11.24 -7.43 5.05
C VAL A 134 12.49 -8.19 4.58
N GLU A 135 13.68 -7.70 4.95
CA GLU A 135 14.96 -8.35 4.69
C GLU A 135 15.00 -9.78 5.25
N ARG A 136 14.69 -9.96 6.55
CA ARG A 136 14.70 -11.28 7.18
C ARG A 136 13.69 -12.23 6.55
N ALA A 137 12.48 -11.76 6.24
CA ALA A 137 11.46 -12.57 5.58
C ALA A 137 11.97 -13.07 4.22
N ASN A 138 12.57 -12.19 3.41
CA ASN A 138 13.12 -12.56 2.10
C ASN A 138 14.34 -13.50 2.21
N ALA A 139 15.21 -13.29 3.21
CA ALA A 139 16.41 -14.10 3.41
C ALA A 139 16.10 -15.59 3.68
N VAL A 140 14.95 -15.88 4.28
CA VAL A 140 14.48 -17.26 4.53
C VAL A 140 13.53 -17.79 3.44
N GLY A 141 13.41 -17.09 2.31
CA GLY A 141 12.50 -17.44 1.22
C GLY A 141 11.01 -17.18 1.52
N GLY A 142 10.71 -16.45 2.59
CA GLY A 142 9.38 -15.95 2.90
C GLY A 142 9.04 -14.67 2.12
N LYS A 143 7.88 -14.08 2.44
CA LYS A 143 7.34 -12.90 1.76
C LYS A 143 6.70 -11.91 2.73
N LEU A 144 6.53 -10.67 2.26
CA LEU A 144 5.65 -9.70 2.90
C LEU A 144 4.22 -9.86 2.37
N VAL A 145 3.32 -10.33 3.23
CA VAL A 145 1.88 -10.43 2.94
C VAL A 145 1.22 -9.10 3.26
N VAL A 146 0.83 -8.35 2.24
CA VAL A 146 0.16 -7.05 2.38
C VAL A 146 -1.34 -7.27 2.45
N CYS A 147 -1.98 -6.78 3.51
CA CYS A 147 -3.39 -6.97 3.79
C CYS A 147 -4.14 -5.64 3.97
N GLY A 148 -5.29 -5.53 3.34
CA GLY A 148 -6.12 -4.32 3.33
C GLY A 148 -7.47 -4.56 2.66
N VAL A 149 -8.38 -3.60 2.83
CA VAL A 149 -9.71 -3.57 2.20
C VAL A 149 -9.95 -2.22 1.52
N GLY A 150 -10.91 -2.16 0.60
CA GLY A 150 -11.29 -0.92 -0.08
C GLY A 150 -10.13 -0.21 -0.77
N LYS A 151 -10.05 1.12 -0.62
CA LYS A 151 -8.97 1.94 -1.24
C LYS A 151 -7.59 1.60 -0.66
N SER A 152 -7.50 1.32 0.63
CA SER A 152 -6.25 0.83 1.26
C SER A 152 -5.81 -0.53 0.68
N GLY A 153 -6.76 -1.40 0.33
CA GLY A 153 -6.48 -2.64 -0.40
C GLY A 153 -5.90 -2.41 -1.80
N LEU A 154 -6.40 -1.40 -2.53
CA LEU A 154 -5.84 -1.02 -3.84
C LEU A 154 -4.40 -0.50 -3.70
N VAL A 155 -4.14 0.35 -2.70
CA VAL A 155 -2.78 0.77 -2.35
C VAL A 155 -1.90 -0.45 -2.04
N GLY A 156 -2.41 -1.40 -1.24
CA GLY A 156 -1.68 -2.63 -0.93
C GLY A 156 -1.33 -3.48 -2.15
N ARG A 157 -2.26 -3.62 -3.11
CA ARG A 157 -1.98 -4.30 -4.39
C ARG A 157 -0.88 -3.60 -5.18
N LYS A 158 -0.90 -2.26 -5.22
CA LYS A 158 0.17 -1.46 -5.85
C LYS A 158 1.50 -1.69 -5.14
N THR A 159 1.54 -1.63 -3.81
CA THR A 159 2.75 -1.90 -3.02
C THR A 159 3.32 -3.30 -3.30
N VAL A 160 2.46 -4.33 -3.37
CA VAL A 160 2.88 -5.69 -3.74
C VAL A 160 3.47 -5.73 -5.14
N ALA A 161 2.85 -5.06 -6.12
CA ALA A 161 3.38 -4.98 -7.48
C ALA A 161 4.76 -4.32 -7.49
N THR A 162 4.93 -3.19 -6.79
CA THR A 162 6.22 -2.50 -6.66
C THR A 162 7.29 -3.40 -6.02
N MET A 163 6.96 -4.07 -4.91
CA MET A 163 7.90 -4.99 -4.24
C MET A 163 8.33 -6.14 -5.15
N LYS A 164 7.39 -6.79 -5.86
CA LYS A 164 7.71 -7.85 -6.82
C LYS A 164 8.60 -7.36 -7.96
N SER A 165 8.31 -6.18 -8.51
CA SER A 165 9.13 -5.54 -9.54
C SER A 165 10.57 -5.29 -9.08
N LEU A 166 10.76 -5.03 -7.78
CA LEU A 166 12.07 -4.85 -7.16
C LEU A 166 12.72 -6.16 -6.68
N GLY A 167 12.10 -7.32 -6.93
CA GLY A 167 12.64 -8.62 -6.57
C GLY A 167 12.47 -9.00 -5.11
N LEU A 168 11.48 -8.42 -4.44
CA LEU A 168 11.06 -8.78 -3.10
C LEU A 168 9.88 -9.74 -3.16
N GLY A 169 9.93 -10.80 -2.35
CA GLY A 169 8.79 -11.66 -2.09
C GLY A 169 7.67 -10.87 -1.44
N ALA A 170 6.54 -10.73 -2.13
CA ALA A 170 5.33 -10.10 -1.60
C ALA A 170 4.07 -10.74 -2.17
N SER A 171 2.97 -10.73 -1.42
CA SER A 171 1.64 -11.13 -1.90
C SER A 171 0.58 -10.24 -1.30
N PHE A 172 -0.59 -10.17 -1.94
CA PHE A 172 -1.74 -9.43 -1.42
C PHE A 172 -2.75 -10.41 -0.81
N LEU A 173 -3.26 -10.10 0.38
CA LEU A 173 -4.31 -10.85 1.07
C LEU A 173 -5.48 -9.90 1.36
N HIS A 174 -6.65 -10.17 0.78
CA HIS A 174 -7.84 -9.37 1.09
C HIS A 174 -8.35 -9.72 2.49
N ALA A 175 -8.55 -8.73 3.36
CA ALA A 175 -8.85 -9.01 4.77
C ALA A 175 -10.16 -9.76 4.99
N ALA A 176 -11.18 -9.48 4.16
CA ALA A 176 -12.45 -10.18 4.23
C ALA A 176 -12.32 -11.66 3.86
N GLU A 177 -11.44 -12.02 2.93
CA GLU A 177 -11.25 -13.41 2.49
C GLU A 177 -10.32 -14.19 3.43
N ALA A 178 -9.42 -13.49 4.13
CA ALA A 178 -8.44 -14.09 5.03
C ALA A 178 -9.10 -15.01 6.07
N VAL A 179 -10.13 -14.53 6.77
CA VAL A 179 -10.85 -15.32 7.79
C VAL A 179 -11.71 -16.44 7.20
N HIS A 180 -11.88 -16.48 5.87
CA HIS A 180 -12.63 -17.50 5.15
C HIS A 180 -11.73 -18.53 4.44
N GLY A 181 -10.43 -18.57 4.74
CA GLY A 181 -9.51 -19.62 4.29
C GLY A 181 -8.20 -19.10 3.73
N ASP A 182 -8.18 -17.88 3.19
CA ASP A 182 -7.01 -17.30 2.55
C ASP A 182 -5.89 -16.96 3.54
N LEU A 183 -6.15 -16.98 4.86
CA LEU A 183 -5.10 -16.87 5.87
C LEU A 183 -4.06 -18.00 5.75
N GLY A 184 -4.42 -19.12 5.12
CA GLY A 184 -3.49 -20.16 4.73
C GLY A 184 -2.30 -19.65 3.89
N ASP A 185 -2.42 -18.52 3.21
CA ASP A 185 -1.32 -17.92 2.43
C ASP A 185 -0.18 -17.39 3.30
N VAL A 186 -0.46 -17.09 4.58
CA VAL A 186 0.56 -16.65 5.54
C VAL A 186 1.30 -17.89 6.07
N ARG A 187 2.58 -18.02 5.71
CA ARG A 187 3.43 -19.15 6.10
C ARG A 187 4.47 -18.73 7.14
N ARG A 188 5.09 -19.73 7.77
CA ARG A 188 6.21 -19.48 8.69
C ARG A 188 7.36 -18.82 7.92
N GLY A 189 7.93 -17.77 8.49
CA GLY A 189 8.96 -16.95 7.84
C GLY A 189 8.41 -15.74 7.08
N ASP A 190 7.09 -15.67 6.88
CA ASP A 190 6.46 -14.48 6.31
C ASP A 190 6.28 -13.38 7.37
N ALA A 191 6.14 -12.15 6.88
CA ALA A 191 5.70 -11.00 7.66
C ALA A 191 4.38 -10.46 7.08
N VAL A 192 3.58 -9.77 7.89
CA VAL A 192 2.31 -9.18 7.45
C VAL A 192 2.41 -7.65 7.52
N LEU A 193 1.95 -6.97 6.47
CA LEU A 193 1.75 -5.52 6.46
C LEU A 193 0.27 -5.21 6.35
N PHE A 194 -0.33 -4.67 7.41
CA PHE A 194 -1.67 -4.12 7.38
C PHE A 194 -1.65 -2.69 6.86
N ILE A 195 -2.56 -2.35 5.94
CA ILE A 195 -2.78 -0.97 5.49
C ILE A 195 -4.18 -0.54 5.89
N SER A 196 -4.27 0.41 6.83
CA SER A 196 -5.53 1.01 7.28
C SER A 196 -5.27 2.38 7.86
N PHE A 197 -5.86 3.42 7.27
CA PHE A 197 -5.68 4.78 7.77
C PHE A 197 -6.15 4.93 9.23
N SER A 198 -7.32 4.38 9.58
CA SER A 198 -7.87 4.48 10.94
C SER A 198 -7.20 3.54 11.96
N GLY A 199 -6.53 2.49 11.49
CA GLY A 199 -6.03 1.40 12.34
C GLY A 199 -7.13 0.62 13.09
N LYS A 200 -8.41 0.86 12.75
CA LYS A 200 -9.60 0.32 13.43
C LYS A 200 -10.51 -0.49 12.50
N THR A 201 -10.04 -0.79 11.29
CA THR A 201 -10.79 -1.56 10.30
C THR A 201 -11.12 -2.96 10.85
N ALA A 202 -12.41 -3.26 10.98
CA ALA A 202 -12.90 -4.47 11.65
C ALA A 202 -12.36 -5.75 11.00
N GLU A 203 -12.32 -5.81 9.67
CA GLU A 203 -11.82 -6.97 8.93
C GLU A 203 -10.35 -7.26 9.26
N LEU A 204 -9.51 -6.21 9.38
CA LEU A 204 -8.10 -6.39 9.74
C LEU A 204 -7.93 -6.77 11.21
N LEU A 205 -8.73 -6.17 12.10
CA LEU A 205 -8.74 -6.53 13.52
C LEU A 205 -9.21 -7.97 13.73
N ASN A 206 -10.10 -8.48 12.88
CA ASN A 206 -10.53 -9.88 12.92
C ASN A 206 -9.45 -10.83 12.40
N VAL A 207 -8.57 -10.40 11.49
CA VAL A 207 -7.44 -11.23 11.03
C VAL A 207 -6.35 -11.35 12.10
N LEU A 208 -6.10 -10.29 12.87
CA LEU A 208 -4.98 -10.18 13.79
C LEU A 208 -4.83 -11.34 14.80
N PRO A 209 -5.89 -11.84 15.47
CA PRO A 209 -5.79 -12.93 16.45
C PRO A 209 -5.49 -14.29 15.83
N HIS A 210 -5.75 -14.47 14.54
CA HIS A 210 -5.52 -15.72 13.82
C HIS A 210 -4.09 -15.82 13.26
N LEU A 211 -3.34 -14.72 13.27
CA LEU A 211 -1.91 -14.74 12.97
C LEU A 211 -1.14 -15.39 14.11
N ARG A 212 -0.11 -16.17 13.77
CA ARG A 212 0.78 -16.76 14.77
C ARG A 212 1.45 -15.65 15.60
N ALA A 213 1.76 -15.94 16.86
CA ALA A 213 2.40 -14.98 17.77
C ALA A 213 3.78 -14.53 17.26
N ASP A 214 4.51 -15.42 16.57
CA ASP A 214 5.84 -15.16 16.01
C ASP A 214 5.81 -14.39 14.68
N THR A 215 4.66 -14.27 14.01
CA THR A 215 4.54 -13.52 12.75
C THR A 215 4.80 -12.03 12.99
N PRO A 216 5.84 -11.43 12.36
CA PRO A 216 6.08 -10.00 12.43
C PRO A 216 4.91 -9.24 11.79
N VAL A 217 4.43 -8.19 12.46
CA VAL A 217 3.33 -7.36 11.97
C VAL A 217 3.81 -5.93 11.77
N LEU A 218 3.61 -5.42 10.57
CA LEU A 218 3.75 -4.02 10.23
C LEU A 218 2.35 -3.43 10.09
N ALA A 219 2.12 -2.20 10.56
CA ALA A 219 0.88 -1.47 10.28
C ALA A 219 1.20 -0.10 9.66
N LEU A 220 0.72 0.13 8.46
CA LEU A 220 0.74 1.43 7.78
C LEU A 220 -0.58 2.15 8.07
N THR A 221 -0.53 3.16 8.93
CA THR A 221 -1.74 3.83 9.45
C THR A 221 -1.54 5.33 9.64
N GLY A 222 -2.64 6.07 9.82
CA GLY A 222 -2.60 7.50 10.16
C GLY A 222 -2.16 7.80 11.59
N HIS A 223 -1.93 6.79 12.44
CA HIS A 223 -1.47 7.00 13.81
C HIS A 223 -0.01 7.47 13.83
N ALA A 224 0.29 8.40 14.74
CA ALA A 224 1.66 8.87 14.97
C ALA A 224 2.43 8.00 15.97
N ASP A 225 1.71 7.31 16.86
CA ASP A 225 2.27 6.49 17.94
C ASP A 225 1.77 5.04 17.87
N ALA A 226 2.68 4.09 18.14
CA ALA A 226 2.39 2.67 18.05
C ALA A 226 1.39 2.19 19.13
N GLY A 227 1.46 2.75 20.34
CA GLY A 227 0.57 2.41 21.45
C GLY A 227 -0.88 2.84 21.22
N ALA A 228 -1.11 3.83 20.35
CA ALA A 228 -2.44 4.27 19.95
C ALA A 228 -3.06 3.42 18.83
N CYS A 229 -2.30 2.52 18.19
CA CYS A 229 -2.74 1.74 17.03
C CYS A 229 -3.30 0.36 17.45
N PRO A 230 -4.61 0.11 17.29
CA PRO A 230 -5.21 -1.17 17.70
C PRO A 230 -4.65 -2.38 16.94
N LEU A 231 -4.21 -2.20 15.69
CA LEU A 231 -3.59 -3.27 14.89
C LEU A 231 -2.24 -3.76 15.44
N LEU A 232 -1.64 -3.04 16.38
CA LEU A 232 -0.36 -3.40 17.01
C LEU A 232 -0.52 -3.85 18.46
N SER A 233 -1.74 -3.76 19.01
CA SER A 233 -1.99 -4.03 20.42
C SER A 233 -1.70 -5.49 20.77
N GLY A 234 -0.97 -5.71 21.87
CA GLY A 234 -0.67 -7.04 22.39
C GLY A 234 0.33 -7.85 21.56
N ARG A 235 1.10 -7.21 20.66
CA ARG A 235 2.10 -7.88 19.83
C ARG A 235 3.50 -7.31 20.06
N GLU A 236 4.44 -8.17 20.46
CA GLU A 236 5.83 -7.77 20.72
C GLU A 236 6.59 -7.47 19.42
N ASN A 237 6.32 -8.22 18.35
CA ASN A 237 6.99 -8.08 17.04
C ASN A 237 6.18 -7.18 16.09
N ALA A 238 5.69 -6.06 16.60
CA ALA A 238 4.81 -5.15 15.88
C ALA A 238 5.47 -3.79 15.64
N VAL A 239 5.37 -3.28 14.41
CA VAL A 239 6.00 -2.02 14.00
C VAL A 239 4.99 -1.13 13.30
N LEU A 240 4.90 0.13 13.75
CA LEU A 240 4.10 1.16 13.12
C LEU A 240 4.89 1.84 11.99
N LEU A 241 4.30 1.94 10.80
CA LEU A 241 4.70 2.86 9.75
C LEU A 241 3.73 4.04 9.76
N PRO A 242 4.10 5.18 10.39
CA PRO A 242 3.20 6.31 10.53
C PRO A 242 3.04 7.05 9.20
N ALA A 243 1.80 7.23 8.78
CA ALA A 243 1.36 7.91 7.57
C ALA A 243 0.23 8.92 7.86
N PRO A 244 0.41 9.85 8.81
CA PRO A 244 -0.62 10.83 9.15
C PRO A 244 -0.84 11.83 7.99
N ILE A 245 -2.07 12.32 7.88
CA ILE A 245 -2.40 13.48 7.05
C ILE A 245 -2.53 14.70 7.96
N HIS A 246 -2.14 15.86 7.44
CA HIS A 246 -2.10 17.11 8.21
C HIS A 246 -3.49 17.71 8.48
N GLU A 247 -4.46 17.34 7.66
CA GLU A 247 -5.86 17.71 7.74
C GLU A 247 -6.70 16.52 7.26
N SER A 248 -7.90 16.33 7.84
CA SER A 248 -8.81 15.27 7.40
C SER A 248 -9.38 15.58 6.01
N GLU A 249 -9.63 14.55 5.20
CA GLU A 249 -10.23 14.75 3.87
C GLU A 249 -11.63 15.40 3.96
N GLU A 250 -12.37 15.17 5.04
CA GLU A 250 -13.64 15.85 5.29
C GLU A 250 -13.46 17.36 5.49
N SER A 251 -12.41 17.79 6.20
CA SER A 251 -12.10 19.21 6.37
C SER A 251 -11.59 19.82 5.06
N SER A 252 -10.64 19.16 4.38
CA SER A 252 -10.07 19.65 3.13
C SER A 252 -11.08 19.69 1.99
N PHE A 253 -11.96 18.68 1.93
CA PHE A 253 -12.78 18.42 0.75
C PHE A 253 -14.29 18.39 0.99
N GLY A 254 -14.77 18.49 2.22
CA GLY A 254 -16.20 18.35 2.56
C GLY A 254 -16.74 16.93 2.42
N VAL A 255 -15.88 15.96 2.10
CA VAL A 255 -16.22 14.53 1.97
C VAL A 255 -15.09 13.67 2.53
N SER A 256 -15.43 12.62 3.26
CA SER A 256 -14.45 11.72 3.89
C SER A 256 -13.91 10.66 2.90
N ALA A 257 -13.88 10.97 1.60
CA ALA A 257 -13.38 10.07 0.57
C ALA A 257 -11.85 9.96 0.67
N PRO A 258 -11.27 8.74 0.80
CA PRO A 258 -9.83 8.59 0.90
C PRO A 258 -9.13 9.08 -0.38
N THR A 259 -8.36 10.16 -0.26
CA THR A 259 -7.55 10.74 -1.35
C THR A 259 -6.14 10.97 -0.82
N THR A 260 -5.97 12.00 0.02
CA THR A 260 -4.69 12.36 0.64
C THR A 260 -4.13 11.22 1.48
N SER A 261 -4.96 10.50 2.25
CA SER A 261 -4.52 9.34 3.02
C SER A 261 -3.99 8.21 2.12
N THR A 262 -4.60 7.98 0.96
CA THR A 262 -4.16 6.94 0.02
C THR A 262 -2.88 7.35 -0.71
N THR A 263 -2.71 8.62 -1.07
CA THR A 263 -1.49 9.15 -1.67
C THR A 263 -0.31 9.01 -0.71
N VAL A 264 -0.49 9.40 0.55
CA VAL A 264 0.55 9.23 1.57
C VAL A 264 0.89 7.76 1.80
N ALA A 265 -0.13 6.90 1.96
CA ALA A 265 0.10 5.46 2.15
C ALA A 265 0.85 4.83 0.96
N MET A 266 0.54 5.24 -0.27
CA MET A 266 1.23 4.76 -1.46
C MET A 266 2.70 5.18 -1.47
N ALA A 267 2.99 6.45 -1.13
CA ALA A 267 4.36 6.96 -1.06
C ALA A 267 5.18 6.27 0.05
N VAL A 268 4.59 6.04 1.23
CA VAL A 268 5.25 5.30 2.32
C VAL A 268 5.48 3.84 1.94
N GLY A 269 4.53 3.22 1.23
CA GLY A 269 4.70 1.87 0.67
C GLY A 269 5.85 1.78 -0.33
N ASP A 270 5.99 2.78 -1.20
CA ASP A 270 7.11 2.87 -2.15
C ASP A 270 8.45 3.11 -1.45
N MET A 271 8.47 3.99 -0.44
CA MET A 271 9.64 4.21 0.41
C MET A 271 10.10 2.90 1.03
N LEU A 272 9.20 2.12 1.64
CA LEU A 272 9.54 0.82 2.22
C LEU A 272 10.07 -0.16 1.16
N ALA A 273 9.40 -0.25 0.01
CA ALA A 273 9.79 -1.19 -1.05
C ALA A 273 11.18 -0.87 -1.63
N LEU A 274 11.43 0.41 -1.96
CA LEU A 274 12.70 0.85 -2.54
C LEU A 274 13.86 0.69 -1.55
N THR A 275 13.67 1.12 -0.31
CA THR A 275 14.73 1.03 0.72
C THR A 275 15.01 -0.41 1.15
N ALA A 276 13.99 -1.27 1.24
CA ALA A 276 14.19 -2.69 1.49
C ALA A 276 14.91 -3.39 0.33
N ALA A 277 14.50 -3.11 -0.92
CA ALA A 277 15.18 -3.64 -2.09
C ALA A 277 16.63 -3.17 -2.17
N GLU A 278 16.90 -1.93 -1.78
CA GLU A 278 18.25 -1.41 -1.69
C GLU A 278 19.11 -2.15 -0.69
N ARG A 279 18.59 -2.42 0.50
CA ARG A 279 19.31 -3.16 1.53
C ARG A 279 19.57 -4.62 1.15
N ILE A 280 18.65 -5.25 0.41
CA ILE A 280 18.73 -6.68 0.03
C ILE A 280 19.60 -6.88 -1.22
N HIS A 281 19.48 -6.00 -2.22
CA HIS A 281 20.04 -6.20 -3.56
C HIS A 281 21.17 -5.22 -3.89
N ASP A 282 21.75 -4.53 -2.91
CA ASP A 282 22.65 -3.36 -3.05
C ASP A 282 23.48 -3.29 -4.35
N SER A 283 24.30 -4.31 -4.63
CA SER A 283 25.18 -4.39 -5.81
C SER A 283 24.53 -4.93 -7.10
N GLU A 284 23.31 -5.46 -7.04
CA GLU A 284 22.63 -6.17 -8.13
C GLU A 284 21.27 -5.57 -8.53
N LYS A 285 20.87 -4.41 -7.97
CA LYS A 285 19.58 -3.75 -8.20
C LYS A 285 19.15 -3.75 -9.68
N GLY A 286 20.04 -3.31 -10.58
CA GLY A 286 19.76 -3.26 -12.02
C GLY A 286 19.55 -4.63 -12.67
N ARG A 287 20.28 -5.65 -12.20
CA ARG A 287 20.19 -7.03 -12.69
C ARG A 287 18.89 -7.70 -12.22
N VAL A 288 18.55 -7.54 -10.94
CA VAL A 288 17.30 -8.05 -10.34
C VAL A 288 16.09 -7.41 -10.99
N PHE A 289 16.10 -6.09 -11.18
CA PHE A 289 15.03 -5.36 -11.84
C PHE A 289 14.83 -5.83 -13.29
N LYS A 290 15.92 -6.01 -14.05
CA LYS A 290 15.85 -6.51 -15.43
C LYS A 290 15.31 -7.94 -15.51
N ARG A 291 15.74 -8.84 -14.62
CA ARG A 291 15.26 -10.24 -14.57
C ARG A 291 13.74 -10.31 -14.39
N ASN A 292 13.17 -9.40 -13.61
CA ASN A 292 11.75 -9.40 -13.30
C ASN A 292 10.88 -8.66 -14.34
N HIS A 293 11.49 -8.06 -15.37
CA HIS A 293 10.77 -7.37 -16.45
C HIS A 293 11.26 -7.82 -17.85
N PRO A 294 11.10 -9.11 -18.21
CA PRO A 294 11.62 -9.65 -19.47
C PRO A 294 10.95 -9.08 -20.73
N GLY A 295 9.74 -8.50 -20.62
CA GLY A 295 8.94 -8.03 -21.76
C GLY A 295 8.71 -6.50 -21.84
N GLY A 296 9.35 -5.69 -20.99
CA GLY A 296 9.04 -4.26 -20.86
C GLY A 296 10.16 -3.31 -21.27
N ALA A 297 9.79 -2.13 -21.80
CA ALA A 297 10.72 -1.04 -22.16
C ALA A 297 11.58 -0.53 -20.99
N ILE A 298 11.20 -0.83 -19.75
CA ILE A 298 11.87 -0.38 -18.53
C ILE A 298 13.14 -1.20 -18.24
N GLY A 299 13.18 -2.49 -18.61
CA GLY A 299 14.38 -3.34 -18.48
C GLY A 299 15.47 -3.08 -19.52
N ALA A 300 15.17 -2.28 -20.55
CA ALA A 300 16.09 -1.95 -21.64
C ALA A 300 17.03 -0.78 -21.32
N ARG A 301 16.70 0.09 -20.35
CA ARG A 301 17.42 1.36 -20.11
C ARG A 301 18.60 1.30 -19.14
N THR A 302 18.80 0.20 -18.42
CA THR A 302 19.86 0.11 -17.38
C THR A 302 21.22 -0.34 -17.92
N VAL A 303 21.45 -0.27 -19.24
CA VAL A 303 22.73 -0.64 -19.86
C VAL A 303 23.30 0.58 -20.57
N GLU A 304 24.11 1.39 -19.88
CA GLU A 304 25.16 2.25 -20.46
C GLU A 304 25.85 3.06 -19.35
N GLU A 305 26.64 2.41 -18.47
CA GLU A 305 27.86 3.04 -17.92
C GLU A 305 28.79 2.01 -17.28
N GLN A 306 29.48 1.23 -18.12
CA GLN A 306 30.82 0.76 -17.81
C GLN A 306 31.67 0.97 -19.06
N VAL A 307 31.99 2.24 -19.35
CA VAL A 307 33.10 2.55 -20.26
C VAL A 307 34.38 2.52 -19.43
N THR A 308 35.11 1.41 -19.55
CA THR A 308 36.50 1.26 -19.14
C THR A 308 37.35 2.41 -19.68
N VAL A 309 37.76 3.33 -18.82
CA VAL A 309 38.85 4.27 -19.12
C VAL A 309 40.17 3.54 -18.83
N VAL A 310 40.77 2.98 -19.88
CA VAL A 310 42.16 2.49 -19.85
C VAL A 310 43.08 3.71 -19.70
N LYS A 311 43.65 3.91 -18.50
CA LYS A 311 44.72 4.88 -18.26
C LYS A 311 45.98 4.44 -19.02
N THR A 312 46.28 5.07 -20.15
CA THR A 312 47.63 5.02 -20.74
C THR A 312 48.55 5.96 -19.96
N LYS A 313 49.46 5.38 -19.16
CA LYS A 313 50.59 6.11 -18.56
C LYS A 313 51.55 6.51 -19.70
N LYS A 314 51.62 7.81 -19.99
CA LYS A 314 52.72 8.37 -20.78
C LYS A 314 53.89 8.60 -19.83
N VAL A 315 54.90 7.72 -19.91
CA VAL A 315 56.19 7.89 -19.23
C VAL A 315 56.94 9.00 -19.96
N CYS A 316 57.20 10.11 -19.28
CA CYS A 316 58.19 11.09 -19.71
C CYS A 316 59.50 10.73 -19.02
N LEU A 317 60.49 10.28 -19.81
CA LEU A 317 61.87 10.16 -19.36
C LEU A 317 62.52 11.54 -19.47
N SER A 318 63.37 11.82 -18.47
CA SER A 318 64.33 12.92 -18.25
C SER A 318 64.66 13.83 -19.42
#